data_AF-A0A800EVC3-F1
#
_entry.id   AF-A0A800EVC3-F1
#
_cell.length_a   1.000
_cell.length_b   1.000
_cell.length_c   1.000
_cell.angle_alpha   90.00
_cell.angle_beta   90.00
_cell.angle_gamma   90.00
#
_symmetry.space_group_name_H-M   'P 1'
#
loop_
_entity.id
_entity.type
_entity.pdbx_description
1 polymer ?
#
loop_
_entity_poly.entity_id
_entity_poly.type
_entity_poly.pdbx_seq_one_letter_code
_entity_poly.pdbx_strand_id
1 'polypeptide(L)'
;MSPTAKCQLLGRAGLNHFGVTIAIICVRIIVFSRDELKQHEMQQDFPVQHSPMRYFLGDIRDRDRLAMAFHNVDIVVHAAALKQVPACEYNPFEAVLTNIMGAKNIIGAAISEGVERVLAVSTDKA
;
A
#
# COMPACT_ATOMS: atom_id res chain seq x y z
N MET A 1 -3.93 17.59 -13.74
CA MET A 1 -3.82 17.78 -12.27
C MET A 1 -2.36 18.00 -11.91
N SER A 2 -2.05 19.06 -11.15
CA SER A 2 -0.70 19.34 -10.64
C SER A 2 -0.23 18.23 -9.68
N PRO A 3 1.09 18.02 -9.51
CA PRO A 3 1.64 17.04 -8.56
C PRO A 3 1.11 17.20 -7.12
N THR A 4 0.88 18.46 -6.71
CA THR A 4 0.36 18.84 -5.39
C THR A 4 -1.06 18.34 -5.14
N ALA A 5 -1.92 18.35 -6.17
CA ALA A 5 -3.29 17.85 -6.06
C ALA A 5 -3.34 16.31 -5.89
N LYS A 6 -2.37 15.58 -6.47
CA LYS A 6 -2.25 14.12 -6.34
C LYS A 6 -1.79 13.70 -4.94
N CYS A 7 -0.88 14.48 -4.33
CA CYS A 7 -0.44 14.26 -2.95
C CYS A 7 -1.56 14.56 -1.92
N GLN A 8 -2.43 15.54 -2.21
CA GLN A 8 -3.61 15.82 -1.38
C GLN A 8 -4.68 14.71 -1.47
N LEU A 9 -4.83 14.04 -2.62
CA LEU A 9 -5.74 12.91 -2.77
C LEU A 9 -5.34 11.74 -1.85
N LEU A 10 -4.03 11.49 -1.74
CA LEU A 10 -3.44 10.50 -0.83
C LEU A 10 -3.73 10.83 0.64
N GLY A 11 -3.61 12.11 1.03
CA GLY A 11 -3.96 12.56 2.38
C GLY A 11 -5.46 12.48 2.69
N ARG A 12 -6.33 12.79 1.71
CA ARG A 12 -7.80 12.71 1.85
C ARG A 12 -8.34 11.27 1.88
N ALA A 13 -7.66 10.33 1.23
CA ALA A 13 -8.04 8.91 1.22
C ALA A 13 -7.70 8.15 2.51
N GLY A 14 -7.34 8.84 3.61
CA GLY A 14 -7.24 8.22 4.93
C GLY A 14 -6.03 7.31 5.17
N LEU A 15 -4.91 7.50 4.46
CA LEU A 15 -3.69 6.66 4.51
C LEU A 15 -3.22 6.14 5.89
N ASN A 16 -3.41 6.91 6.96
CA ASN A 16 -2.88 6.58 8.29
C ASN A 16 -3.62 5.41 8.98
N HIS A 17 -4.89 5.16 8.64
CA HIS A 17 -5.72 4.18 9.35
C HIS A 17 -5.87 2.83 8.63
N PHE A 18 -5.36 2.68 7.40
CA PHE A 18 -5.93 1.70 6.46
C PHE A 18 -5.06 0.47 6.12
N GLY A 19 -3.80 0.39 6.52
CA GLY A 19 -2.99 -0.83 6.26
C GLY A 19 -2.80 -1.13 4.76
N VAL A 20 -2.73 -0.09 3.93
CA VAL A 20 -2.66 -0.17 2.47
C VAL A 20 -1.23 0.05 2.00
N THR A 21 -0.78 -0.68 0.97
CA THR A 21 0.42 -0.29 0.21
C THR A 21 -0.05 0.44 -1.04
N ILE A 22 0.46 1.65 -1.26
CA ILE A 22 0.10 2.47 -2.42
C ILE A 22 1.28 2.52 -3.38
N ALA A 23 1.04 2.13 -4.63
CA ALA A 23 1.98 2.36 -5.72
C ALA A 23 1.54 3.59 -6.52
N ILE A 24 2.48 4.52 -6.75
CA ILE A 24 2.25 5.75 -7.50
C ILE A 24 3.03 5.65 -8.81
N ILE A 25 2.27 5.74 -9.90
CA ILE A 25 2.78 6.04 -11.24
C ILE A 25 2.46 7.50 -11.48
N CYS A 26 3.32 8.27 -12.14
CA CYS A 26 3.18 9.72 -12.32
C CYS A 26 1.78 10.22 -12.80
N VAL A 27 0.89 9.33 -13.30
CA VAL A 27 -0.53 9.62 -13.66
C VAL A 27 -1.57 8.71 -12.96
N ARG A 28 -1.18 7.62 -12.29
CA ARG A 28 -2.10 6.60 -11.72
C ARG A 28 -1.74 6.23 -10.28
N ILE A 29 -2.76 5.99 -9.46
CA ILE A 29 -2.60 5.55 -8.07
C ILE A 29 -3.13 4.13 -7.96
N ILE A 30 -2.30 3.18 -7.53
CA ILE A 30 -2.69 1.79 -7.31
C ILE A 30 -2.79 1.56 -5.80
N VAL A 31 -3.97 1.17 -5.35
CA VAL A 31 -4.31 0.81 -3.98
C VAL A 31 -4.20 -0.71 -3.87
N PHE A 32 -3.23 -1.20 -3.10
CA PHE A 32 -3.00 -2.62 -2.87
C PHE A 32 -3.31 -2.99 -1.41
N SER A 33 -4.32 -3.83 -1.21
CA SER A 33 -4.77 -4.27 0.12
C SER A 33 -5.51 -5.60 0.05
N ARG A 34 -5.67 -6.27 1.19
CA ARG A 34 -6.54 -7.43 1.40
C ARG A 34 -7.99 -7.07 1.75
N ASP A 35 -8.22 -5.82 2.15
CA ASP A 35 -9.49 -5.36 2.72
C ASP A 35 -10.44 -4.92 1.59
N GLU A 36 -11.28 -5.85 1.13
CA GLU A 36 -12.25 -5.62 0.06
C GLU A 36 -13.28 -4.55 0.43
N LEU A 37 -13.77 -4.56 1.68
CA LEU A 37 -14.78 -3.61 2.14
C LEU A 37 -14.25 -2.17 2.07
N LYS A 38 -13.04 -1.93 2.57
CA LYS A 38 -12.45 -0.59 2.51
C LYS A 38 -12.16 -0.14 1.08
N GLN A 39 -11.75 -1.06 0.20
CA GLN A 39 -11.60 -0.73 -1.22
C GLN A 39 -12.95 -0.37 -1.85
N HIS A 40 -14.02 -1.07 -1.49
CA HIS A 40 -15.37 -0.76 -1.95
C HIS A 40 -15.82 0.63 -1.48
N GLU A 41 -15.64 0.94 -0.20
CA GLU A 41 -15.91 2.28 0.36
C GLU A 41 -15.10 3.36 -0.38
N MET A 42 -13.80 3.16 -0.56
CA MET A 42 -12.96 4.08 -1.33
C MET A 42 -13.42 4.23 -2.79
N GLN A 43 -13.96 3.19 -3.41
CA GLN A 43 -14.50 3.26 -4.78
C GLN A 43 -15.78 4.11 -4.87
N GLN A 44 -16.56 4.24 -3.80
CA GLN A 44 -17.72 5.12 -3.78
C GLN A 44 -17.29 6.60 -3.84
N ASP A 45 -16.23 6.96 -3.10
CA ASP A 45 -15.67 8.32 -3.09
C ASP A 45 -14.76 8.60 -4.31
N PHE A 46 -14.02 7.59 -4.76
CA PHE A 46 -13.04 7.67 -5.84
C PHE A 46 -13.26 6.56 -6.88
N PRO A 47 -14.34 6.64 -7.67
CA PRO A 47 -14.69 5.62 -8.65
C PRO A 47 -13.67 5.54 -9.78
N VAL A 48 -13.41 4.32 -10.25
CA VAL A 48 -12.37 4.00 -11.24
C VAL A 48 -12.54 4.76 -12.57
N GLN A 49 -13.79 5.08 -12.96
CA GLN A 49 -14.07 5.82 -14.20
C GLN A 49 -13.74 7.32 -14.11
N HIS A 50 -13.83 7.91 -12.91
CA HIS A 50 -13.67 9.36 -12.70
C HIS A 50 -12.42 9.72 -11.86
N SER A 51 -11.61 8.72 -11.50
CA SER A 51 -10.41 8.87 -10.67
C SER A 51 -9.22 8.14 -11.29
N PRO A 52 -7.98 8.62 -11.09
CA PRO A 52 -6.77 7.89 -11.45
C PRO A 52 -6.50 6.65 -10.57
N MET A 53 -7.40 6.32 -9.63
CA MET A 53 -7.26 5.18 -8.73
C MET A 53 -7.56 3.84 -9.40
N ARG A 54 -6.76 2.83 -9.05
CA ARG A 54 -6.93 1.42 -9.37
C ARG A 54 -6.83 0.62 -8.08
N TYR A 55 -7.64 -0.42 -7.95
CA TYR A 55 -7.82 -1.17 -6.71
C TYR A 55 -7.44 -2.62 -6.96
N PHE A 56 -6.35 -3.06 -6.32
CA PHE A 56 -5.80 -4.39 -6.49
C PHE A 56 -5.94 -5.13 -5.16
N LEU A 57 -6.64 -6.27 -5.20
CA LEU A 57 -6.69 -7.17 -4.06
C LEU A 57 -5.41 -8.00 -4.00
N GLY A 58 -4.78 -8.05 -2.83
CA GLY A 58 -3.59 -8.86 -2.61
C GLY A 58 -2.96 -8.68 -1.23
N ASP A 59 -2.04 -9.58 -0.90
CA ASP A 59 -1.28 -9.58 0.36
C ASP A 59 0.19 -9.26 0.07
N ILE A 60 0.82 -8.43 0.91
CA ILE A 60 2.26 -8.14 0.85
C ILE A 60 3.12 -9.37 1.19
N ARG A 61 2.51 -10.42 1.75
CA ARG A 61 3.14 -11.73 1.97
C ARG A 61 3.29 -12.52 0.67
N ASP A 62 2.52 -12.19 -0.37
CA ASP A 62 2.57 -12.82 -1.69
C ASP A 62 3.47 -12.00 -2.63
N ARG A 63 4.65 -12.56 -2.94
CA ARG A 63 5.66 -11.90 -3.77
C ARG A 63 5.25 -11.79 -5.23
N ASP A 64 4.62 -12.81 -5.77
CA ASP A 64 4.22 -12.84 -7.18
C ASP A 64 3.11 -11.83 -7.41
N ARG A 65 2.19 -11.70 -6.43
CA ARG A 65 1.17 -10.66 -6.44
C ARG A 65 1.74 -9.26 -6.36
N LEU A 66 2.79 -9.05 -5.55
CA LEU A 66 3.50 -7.77 -5.47
C LEU A 66 4.21 -7.42 -6.78
N ALA A 67 4.89 -8.38 -7.41
CA ALA A 67 5.57 -8.15 -8.69
C ALA A 67 4.58 -7.66 -9.77
N MET A 68 3.43 -8.33 -9.89
CA MET A 68 2.36 -7.89 -10.81
C MET A 68 1.83 -6.49 -10.47
N ALA A 69 1.76 -6.12 -9.18
CA ALA A 69 1.29 -4.81 -8.75
C ALA A 69 2.34 -3.70 -8.98
N PHE A 70 3.63 -4.05 -9.01
CA PHE A 70 4.74 -3.10 -9.11
C PHE A 70 5.23 -2.90 -10.55
N HIS A 71 4.71 -3.68 -11.50
CA HIS A 71 5.00 -3.52 -12.92
C HIS A 71 4.73 -2.08 -13.42
N ASN A 72 5.78 -1.42 -13.92
CA ASN A 72 5.78 0.00 -14.31
C ASN A 72 5.37 0.98 -13.19
N VAL A 73 5.82 0.75 -11.96
CA VAL A 73 5.62 1.66 -10.82
C VAL A 73 6.87 2.49 -10.56
N ASP A 74 6.71 3.81 -10.46
CA ASP A 74 7.82 4.74 -10.19
C ASP A 74 8.15 4.80 -8.69
N ILE A 75 7.09 4.88 -7.86
CA ILE A 75 7.20 5.10 -6.42
C ILE A 75 6.27 4.16 -5.66
N VAL A 76 6.77 3.51 -4.61
CA VAL A 76 5.97 2.71 -3.68
C VAL A 76 5.89 3.38 -2.32
N VAL A 77 4.69 3.49 -1.77
CA VAL A 77 4.41 3.95 -0.41
C VAL A 77 3.88 2.77 0.40
N HIS A 78 4.72 2.24 1.30
CA HIS A 78 4.38 1.11 2.15
C HIS A 78 3.75 1.60 3.47
N ALA A 79 2.45 1.36 3.66
CA ALA A 79 1.75 1.65 4.91
C ALA A 79 0.99 0.43 5.48
N ALA A 80 1.26 -0.77 4.95
CA ALA A 80 0.66 -2.02 5.41
C ALA A 80 1.41 -2.58 6.63
N ALA A 81 0.75 -2.59 7.79
CA ALA A 81 1.32 -3.13 9.02
C ALA A 81 0.20 -3.55 9.98
N LEU A 82 0.51 -4.50 10.86
CA LEU A 82 -0.22 -4.71 12.10
C LEU A 82 0.27 -3.65 13.11
N LYS A 83 -0.63 -2.72 13.45
CA LYS A 83 -0.31 -1.51 14.24
C LYS A 83 -0.81 -1.55 15.69
N GLN A 84 -1.70 -2.47 16.03
CA GLN A 84 -2.30 -2.56 17.35
C GLN A 84 -1.41 -3.41 18.26
N VAL A 85 -0.83 -2.81 19.30
CA VAL A 85 0.08 -3.49 20.25
C VAL A 85 -0.52 -4.78 20.80
N PRO A 86 -1.77 -4.80 21.32
CA PRO A 86 -2.35 -6.04 21.86
C PRO A 86 -2.49 -7.14 20.81
N ALA A 87 -2.80 -6.78 19.56
CA ALA A 87 -2.93 -7.75 18.47
C ALA A 87 -1.57 -8.35 18.08
N CYS A 88 -0.51 -7.55 18.11
CA CYS A 88 0.85 -8.01 17.86
C CYS A 88 1.38 -8.92 18.98
N GLU A 89 1.08 -8.58 20.24
CA GLU A 89 1.46 -9.39 21.40
C GLU A 89 0.72 -10.74 21.42
N TYR A 90 -0.56 -10.74 21.05
CA TYR A 90 -1.36 -11.96 20.97
C TYR A 90 -1.01 -12.81 19.73
N ASN A 91 -0.62 -12.19 18.62
CA ASN A 91 -0.31 -12.85 17.35
C ASN A 91 1.10 -12.47 16.84
N PRO A 92 2.17 -12.86 17.56
CA PRO A 92 3.52 -12.40 17.25
C PRO A 92 4.00 -12.88 15.88
N PHE A 93 3.65 -14.11 15.49
CA PHE A 93 3.99 -14.64 14.16
C PHE A 93 3.32 -13.86 13.03
N GLU A 94 2.07 -13.42 13.22
CA GLU A 94 1.37 -12.59 12.23
C GLU A 94 2.01 -11.20 12.10
N ALA A 95 2.47 -10.63 13.23
CA ALA A 95 3.22 -9.37 13.23
C ALA A 95 4.55 -9.51 12.47
N VAL A 96 5.30 -10.60 12.68
CA VAL A 96 6.53 -10.90 11.92
C VAL A 96 6.23 -11.06 10.43
N LEU A 97 5.20 -11.83 10.07
CA LEU A 97 4.85 -12.08 8.67
C LEU A 97 4.42 -10.80 7.94
N THR A 98 3.63 -9.93 8.57
CA THR A 98 3.20 -8.67 7.94
C THR A 98 4.32 -7.63 7.97
N ASN A 99 4.84 -7.30 9.15
CA ASN A 99 5.64 -6.10 9.33
C ASN A 99 7.09 -6.31 8.88
N ILE A 100 7.63 -7.52 9.03
CA ILE A 100 9.03 -7.83 8.68
C ILE A 100 9.09 -8.51 7.32
N MET A 101 8.41 -9.64 7.16
CA MET A 101 8.47 -10.41 5.92
C MET A 101 7.75 -9.69 4.78
N GLY A 102 6.62 -9.04 5.04
CA GLY A 102 5.92 -8.21 4.07
C GLY A 102 6.75 -7.02 3.61
N ALA A 103 7.40 -6.30 4.53
CA ALA A 103 8.31 -5.21 4.17
C ALA A 103 9.50 -5.71 3.32
N LYS A 104 10.10 -6.85 3.68
CA LYS A 104 11.15 -7.50 2.88
C LYS A 104 10.66 -7.83 1.47
N ASN A 105 9.44 -8.34 1.33
CA ASN A 105 8.87 -8.69 0.04
C ASN A 105 8.64 -7.44 -0.82
N ILE A 106 8.16 -6.35 -0.24
CA ILE A 106 7.98 -5.07 -0.94
C ILE A 106 9.32 -4.56 -1.47
N ILE A 107 10.36 -4.55 -0.64
CA ILE A 107 11.70 -4.12 -1.06
C ILE A 107 12.21 -5.02 -2.19
N GLY A 108 12.05 -6.34 -2.07
CA GLY A 108 12.46 -7.30 -3.09
C GLY A 108 11.72 -7.11 -4.42
N ALA A 109 10.40 -6.93 -4.38
CA ALA A 109 9.60 -6.66 -5.58
C ALA A 109 9.96 -5.31 -6.21
N ALA A 110 10.19 -4.28 -5.39
CA ALA A 110 10.57 -2.95 -5.87
C ALA A 110 11.91 -2.99 -6.63
N ILE A 111 12.90 -3.72 -6.10
CA ILE A 111 14.19 -3.91 -6.77
C ILE A 111 14.00 -4.69 -8.08
N SER A 112 13.19 -5.76 -8.06
CA SER A 112 13.00 -6.63 -9.23
C SER A 112 12.27 -5.93 -10.37
N GLU A 113 11.31 -5.06 -10.06
CA GLU A 113 10.52 -4.30 -11.03
C GLU A 113 11.12 -2.92 -11.37
N GLY A 114 12.28 -2.57 -10.82
CA GLY A 114 12.98 -1.31 -11.12
C GLY A 114 12.30 -0.05 -10.57
N VAL A 115 11.58 -0.15 -9.45
CA VAL A 115 10.96 0.99 -8.76
C VAL A 115 12.05 1.96 -8.29
N GLU A 116 11.91 3.26 -8.60
CA GLU A 116 12.93 4.27 -8.26
C GLU A 116 13.00 4.52 -6.74
N ARG A 117 11.83 4.58 -6.07
CA ARG A 117 11.77 4.94 -4.65
C ARG A 117 10.72 4.14 -3.89
N VAL A 118 11.10 3.73 -2.68
CA VAL A 118 10.18 3.15 -1.70
C VAL A 118 10.15 4.03 -0.46
N LEU A 119 8.97 4.51 -0.08
CA LEU A 119 8.72 5.26 1.14
C LEU A 119 7.97 4.37 2.14
N ALA A 120 8.58 4.06 3.27
CA ALA A 120 7.93 3.33 4.35
C ALA A 120 7.30 4.32 5.35
N VAL A 121 6.02 4.10 5.67
CA VAL A 121 5.32 4.88 6.71
C VAL A 121 5.50 4.17 8.04
N SER A 122 6.35 4.73 8.90
CA SER A 122 6.49 4.29 10.29
C SER A 122 5.62 5.13 11.22
N THR A 123 5.16 4.53 12.30
CA THR A 123 4.62 5.25 13.46
C THR A 123 5.66 5.27 14.58
N ASP A 124 5.48 6.16 15.56
CA ASP A 124 6.33 6.36 16.73
C ASP A 124 6.40 5.16 17.71
N LYS A 125 5.62 4.10 17.46
CA LYS A 125 5.54 2.88 18.29
C LYS A 125 6.38 1.70 17.78
N ALA A 126 7.35 1.96 16.91
CA ALA A 126 8.26 0.94 16.35
C ALA A 126 9.47 0.69 17.26
#